data_AF-A0A7V3N2R8-F1
#
_entry.id   AF-A0A7V3N2R8-F1
#
_cell.length_a   1.000
_cell.length_b   1.000
_cell.length_c   1.000
_cell.angle_alpha   90.00
_cell.angle_beta   90.00
_cell.angle_gamma   90.00
#
_symmetry.space_group_name_H-M   'P 1'
#
loop_
_entity.id
_entity.type
_entity.pdbx_description
1 polymer ?
#
loop_
_entity_poly.entity_id
_entity_poly.type
_entity_poly.pdbx_seq_one_letter_code
_entity_poly.pdbx_strand_id
1 'polypeptide(L)'
;MRETSNPVFRSLPKQRGGYAQFGPGVAGGAATHYGQPDPYVAPYVDQRAAVARPLTIDDVVTKTGITLAVLSAVAAVSYFLVASNQAWAGPFTFIGAFGGLGLVLLATFGRKQDSPAIVLSYAALEGLFLGAISFLLAHFAVSTTNAGVLIGL
;
A
#
# COMPACT_ATOMS: atom_id res chain seq x y z
N MET A 1 -43.72 42.04 -9.55
CA MET A 1 -42.63 41.06 -9.74
C MET A 1 -41.58 41.74 -10.61
N ARG A 2 -40.36 41.95 -10.11
CA ARG A 2 -39.29 42.58 -10.90
C ARG A 2 -38.47 41.47 -11.54
N GLU A 3 -38.60 41.28 -12.84
CA GLU A 3 -37.74 40.36 -13.60
C GLU A 3 -36.34 40.98 -13.69
N THR A 4 -35.32 40.19 -13.35
CA THR A 4 -33.92 40.62 -13.39
C THR A 4 -33.41 40.65 -14.84
N SER A 5 -32.79 41.77 -15.22
CA SER A 5 -32.24 42.03 -16.57
C SER A 5 -30.98 41.23 -16.89
N ASN A 6 -30.50 40.39 -15.98
CA ASN A 6 -29.25 39.66 -16.15
C ASN A 6 -29.49 38.36 -16.95
N PRO A 7 -28.88 38.20 -18.14
CA PRO A 7 -29.10 37.05 -19.01
C PRO A 7 -28.71 35.70 -18.37
N VAL A 8 -27.79 35.73 -17.37
CA VAL A 8 -27.37 34.53 -16.62
C VAL A 8 -28.51 33.95 -15.79
N PHE A 9 -29.45 34.76 -15.31
CA PHE A 9 -30.57 34.29 -14.47
C PHE A 9 -31.82 33.91 -15.28
N ARG A 10 -31.79 34.10 -16.60
CA ARG A 10 -32.88 33.71 -17.50
C ARG A 10 -32.83 32.23 -17.87
N SER A 11 -31.65 31.60 -17.82
CA SER A 11 -31.45 30.17 -18.15
C SER A 11 -31.59 29.23 -16.96
N LEU A 12 -31.77 29.75 -15.75
CA LEU A 12 -31.99 28.91 -14.58
C LEU A 12 -33.41 28.35 -14.63
N PRO A 13 -33.60 27.02 -14.49
CA PRO A 13 -34.91 26.42 -14.34
C PRO A 13 -35.64 27.15 -13.22
N LYS A 14 -36.82 27.71 -13.51
CA LYS A 14 -37.68 28.35 -12.51
C LYS A 14 -38.14 27.27 -11.52
N GLN A 15 -37.34 27.02 -10.49
CA GLN A 15 -37.62 26.05 -9.45
C GLN A 15 -38.80 26.57 -8.63
N ARG A 16 -39.99 26.06 -8.97
CA ARG A 16 -41.28 26.47 -8.43
C ARG A 16 -41.43 25.88 -7.03
N GLY A 17 -40.86 26.56 -6.03
CA GLY A 17 -41.12 26.34 -4.60
C GLY A 17 -40.46 25.11 -3.98
N GLY A 18 -39.73 25.32 -2.89
CA GLY A 18 -39.21 24.25 -2.05
C GLY A 18 -37.93 24.65 -1.33
N TYR A 19 -38.03 24.90 -0.03
CA TYR A 19 -36.97 25.37 0.85
C TYR A 19 -35.73 24.46 0.83
N ALA A 20 -34.55 25.08 0.82
CA ALA A 20 -33.28 24.41 1.08
C ALA A 20 -33.27 23.91 2.54
N GLN A 21 -33.30 22.59 2.71
CA GLN A 21 -33.12 21.94 4.01
C GLN A 21 -31.64 22.02 4.40
N PHE A 22 -31.30 22.99 5.25
CA PHE A 22 -30.03 23.00 5.97
C PHE A 22 -30.10 21.94 7.07
N GLY A 23 -29.50 20.77 6.81
CA GLY A 23 -29.36 19.71 7.81
C GLY A 23 -28.20 20.02 8.77
N PRO A 24 -28.42 20.10 10.10
CA PRO A 24 -27.34 20.03 11.07
C PRO A 24 -26.82 18.58 11.13
N GLY A 25 -25.51 18.43 11.36
CA GLY A 25 -24.82 17.15 11.30
C GLY A 25 -25.40 16.06 12.21
N VAL A 26 -25.39 14.83 11.68
CA VAL A 26 -25.44 13.57 12.42
C VAL A 26 -24.51 12.61 11.66
N ALA A 27 -23.27 12.43 12.11
CA ALA A 27 -22.85 11.43 13.10
C ALA A 27 -23.36 10.02 12.75
N GLY A 28 -22.39 9.11 12.57
CA GLY A 28 -22.52 7.73 12.07
C GLY A 28 -23.81 6.97 12.38
N GLY A 29 -24.26 6.22 11.39
CA GLY A 29 -25.29 5.20 11.56
C GLY A 29 -25.65 4.58 10.24
N ALA A 30 -25.26 3.32 10.04
CA ALA A 30 -25.79 2.48 8.99
C ALA A 30 -27.32 2.45 9.11
N ALA A 31 -28.02 3.06 8.15
CA ALA A 31 -29.47 3.04 8.08
C ALA A 31 -29.91 1.98 7.07
N THR A 32 -30.46 0.92 7.66
CA THR A 32 -31.13 -0.24 7.07
C THR A 32 -32.22 0.13 6.07
N HIS A 33 -32.27 -0.64 4.98
CA HIS A 33 -33.36 -0.91 4.05
C HIS A 33 -34.76 -0.41 4.44
N TYR A 34 -35.40 0.38 3.56
CA TYR A 34 -36.81 0.25 3.18
C TYR A 34 -37.07 1.02 1.87
N GLY A 35 -37.37 0.30 0.77
CA GLY A 35 -37.78 0.92 -0.49
C GLY A 35 -37.47 0.10 -1.74
N GLN A 36 -38.42 -0.75 -2.13
CA GLN A 36 -38.78 -1.16 -3.51
C GLN A 36 -37.70 -1.83 -4.40
N PRO A 37 -37.85 -3.12 -4.78
CA PRO A 37 -36.92 -3.78 -5.69
C PRO A 37 -37.17 -3.31 -7.14
N ASP A 38 -36.24 -2.56 -7.69
CA ASP A 38 -36.18 -2.20 -9.11
C ASP A 38 -35.41 -3.29 -9.87
N PRO A 39 -36.04 -4.12 -10.73
CA PRO A 39 -35.42 -5.31 -11.31
C PRO A 39 -34.42 -5.03 -12.45
N TYR A 40 -34.12 -3.76 -12.76
CA TYR A 40 -33.22 -3.36 -13.85
C TYR A 40 -31.90 -2.72 -13.41
N VAL A 41 -31.63 -2.63 -12.10
CA VAL A 41 -30.36 -2.10 -11.61
C VAL A 41 -29.42 -3.27 -11.33
N ALA A 42 -28.60 -3.62 -12.33
CA ALA A 42 -27.43 -4.43 -12.05
C ALA A 42 -26.61 -3.73 -10.96
N PRO A 43 -26.36 -4.35 -9.79
CA PRO A 43 -25.48 -3.76 -8.81
C PRO A 43 -24.07 -3.81 -9.41
N TYR A 44 -23.69 -2.74 -10.10
CA TYR A 44 -22.30 -2.34 -10.16
C TYR A 44 -21.93 -2.00 -8.72
N VAL A 45 -21.57 -3.04 -7.97
CA VAL A 45 -20.81 -2.92 -6.74
C VAL A 45 -19.48 -2.35 -7.22
N ASP A 46 -19.39 -1.03 -7.23
CA ASP A 46 -18.16 -0.33 -7.53
C ASP A 46 -17.21 -0.69 -6.39
N GLN A 47 -16.45 -1.77 -6.56
CA GLN A 47 -15.46 -2.26 -5.59
C GLN A 47 -14.40 -1.18 -5.31
N ARG A 48 -14.34 -0.10 -6.12
CA ARG A 48 -13.52 1.08 -5.88
C ARG A 48 -14.13 2.03 -4.84
N ALA A 49 -15.45 2.07 -4.70
CA ALA A 49 -16.13 2.89 -3.69
C ALA A 49 -16.01 2.32 -2.27
N ALA A 50 -15.77 1.01 -2.14
CA ALA A 50 -15.45 0.40 -0.84
C ALA A 50 -14.03 0.76 -0.33
N VAL A 51 -13.16 1.29 -1.21
CA VAL A 51 -11.74 1.55 -0.94
C VAL A 51 -11.42 3.03 -0.69
N ALA A 52 -12.31 3.96 -1.07
CA ALA A 52 -12.07 5.39 -0.89
C ALA A 52 -12.43 5.91 0.52
N ARG A 53 -12.44 5.04 1.55
CA ARG A 53 -12.56 5.51 2.93
C ARG A 53 -11.20 6.10 3.32
N PRO A 54 -11.14 7.37 3.75
CA PRO A 54 -9.87 7.99 4.12
C PRO A 54 -9.12 7.11 5.13
N LEU A 55 -7.85 6.81 4.84
CA LEU A 55 -6.99 6.08 5.76
C LEU A 55 -6.70 6.95 6.97
N THR A 56 -6.91 6.41 8.16
CA THR A 56 -6.50 7.07 9.40
C THR A 56 -5.00 6.89 9.63
N ILE A 57 -4.42 7.75 10.47
CA ILE A 57 -2.99 7.68 10.83
C ILE A 57 -2.65 6.29 11.39
N ASP A 58 -3.55 5.71 12.17
CA ASP A 58 -3.36 4.41 12.83
C ASP A 58 -3.28 3.27 11.81
N ASP A 59 -4.06 3.32 10.73
CA ASP A 59 -4.01 2.31 9.67
C ASP A 59 -2.72 2.43 8.85
N VAL A 60 -2.26 3.66 8.59
CA VAL A 60 -0.98 3.89 7.90
C VAL A 60 0.18 3.35 8.74
N VAL A 61 0.20 3.62 10.05
CA VAL A 61 1.24 3.11 10.97
C VAL A 61 1.20 1.59 11.05
N THR A 62 0.01 1.00 11.14
CA THR A 62 -0.13 -0.46 11.22
C THR A 62 0.35 -1.13 9.93
N LYS A 63 -0.07 -0.63 8.76
CA LYS A 63 0.35 -1.19 7.47
C LYS A 63 1.84 -1.06 7.25
N THR A 64 2.42 0.11 7.53
CA THR A 64 3.87 0.32 7.40
C THR A 64 4.65 -0.50 8.42
N GLY A 65 4.16 -0.63 9.65
CA GLY A 65 4.75 -1.48 10.68
C GLY A 65 4.77 -2.97 10.27
N ILE A 66 3.66 -3.49 9.75
CA ILE A 66 3.58 -4.88 9.28
C ILE A 66 4.53 -5.12 8.11
N THR A 67 4.57 -4.23 7.11
CA THR A 67 5.45 -4.43 5.94
C THR A 67 6.92 -4.39 6.32
N LEU A 68 7.32 -3.47 7.21
CA LEU A 68 8.67 -3.42 7.75
C LEU A 68 9.00 -4.63 8.62
N ALA A 69 8.06 -5.10 9.44
CA ALA A 69 8.26 -6.30 10.26
C ALA A 69 8.50 -7.54 9.39
N VAL A 70 7.70 -7.72 8.33
CA VAL A 70 7.87 -8.82 7.37
C VAL A 70 9.21 -8.72 6.65
N LEU A 71 9.55 -7.55 6.13
CA LEU A 71 10.84 -7.32 5.47
C LEU A 71 12.00 -7.65 6.40
N SER A 72 11.96 -7.16 7.64
CA SER A 72 13.04 -7.35 8.62
C SER A 72 13.17 -8.81 9.04
N ALA A 73 12.05 -9.51 9.26
CA ALA A 73 12.05 -10.94 9.58
C ALA A 73 12.67 -11.77 8.45
N VAL A 74 12.29 -11.50 7.20
CA VAL A 74 12.85 -12.21 6.04
C VAL A 74 14.32 -11.86 5.84
N ALA A 75 14.73 -10.61 6.07
CA ALA A 75 16.14 -10.22 6.01
C ALA A 75 16.99 -10.95 7.05
N ALA A 76 16.52 -11.07 8.28
CA ALA A 76 17.21 -11.84 9.32
C ALA A 76 17.36 -13.32 8.93
N VAL A 77 16.27 -13.95 8.46
CA VAL A 77 16.31 -15.35 8.00
C VAL A 77 17.28 -15.51 6.84
N SER A 78 17.20 -14.64 5.83
CA SER A 78 18.12 -14.64 4.68
C SER A 78 19.57 -14.52 5.12
N TYR A 79 19.88 -13.59 6.04
CA TYR A 79 21.22 -13.39 6.58
C TYR A 79 21.76 -14.66 7.26
N PHE A 80 20.97 -15.29 8.14
CA PHE A 80 21.42 -16.51 8.83
C PHE A 80 21.57 -17.72 7.88
N LEU A 81 20.72 -17.83 6.86
CA LEU A 81 20.85 -18.87 5.84
C LEU A 81 22.13 -18.69 5.03
N VAL A 82 22.44 -17.46 4.61
CA VAL A 82 23.69 -17.14 3.91
C VAL A 82 24.91 -17.36 4.82
N ALA A 83 24.80 -17.00 6.11
CA ALA A 83 25.84 -17.25 7.09
C ALA A 83 26.12 -18.75 7.30
N SER A 84 25.10 -19.60 7.19
CA SER A 84 25.27 -21.06 7.28
C SER A 84 25.94 -21.65 6.03
N ASN A 85 25.68 -21.09 4.86
CA ASN A 85 26.27 -21.53 3.60
C ASN A 85 26.33 -20.40 2.58
N GLN A 86 27.55 -19.94 2.33
CA GLN A 86 27.83 -18.80 1.45
C GLN A 86 27.43 -19.03 -0.01
N ALA A 87 27.21 -20.28 -0.43
CA ALA A 87 26.69 -20.58 -1.76
C ALA A 87 25.31 -19.95 -2.03
N TRP A 88 24.53 -19.65 -0.98
CA TRP A 88 23.22 -19.00 -1.09
C TRP A 88 23.28 -17.48 -1.30
N ALA A 89 24.43 -16.83 -1.03
CA ALA A 89 24.56 -15.38 -1.13
C ALA A 89 24.23 -14.85 -2.53
N GLY A 90 24.82 -15.47 -3.56
CA GLY A 90 24.59 -15.11 -4.96
C GLY A 90 23.12 -15.30 -5.37
N PRO A 91 22.57 -16.52 -5.26
CA PRO A 91 21.17 -16.80 -5.58
C PRO A 91 20.18 -15.88 -4.86
N PHE A 92 20.32 -15.66 -3.56
CA PHE A 92 19.39 -14.81 -2.80
C PHE A 92 19.46 -13.34 -3.23
N THR A 93 20.66 -12.85 -3.52
CA THR A 93 20.85 -11.48 -4.05
C THR A 93 20.18 -11.34 -5.41
N PHE A 94 20.42 -12.28 -6.34
CA PHE A 94 19.83 -12.20 -7.68
C PHE A 94 18.31 -12.42 -7.66
N ILE A 95 17.80 -13.38 -6.89
CA ILE A 95 16.37 -13.66 -6.75
C ILE A 95 15.66 -12.49 -6.09
N GLY A 96 16.23 -11.90 -5.03
CA GLY A 96 15.66 -10.73 -4.38
C GLY A 96 15.65 -9.51 -5.30
N ALA A 97 16.76 -9.22 -5.99
CA ALA A 97 16.86 -8.08 -6.90
C ALA A 97 15.96 -8.22 -8.14
N PHE A 98 16.09 -9.32 -8.89
CA PHE A 98 15.30 -9.53 -10.12
C PHE A 98 13.86 -9.91 -9.81
N GLY A 99 13.60 -10.63 -8.72
CA GLY A 99 12.26 -10.95 -8.26
C GLY A 99 11.52 -9.70 -7.78
N GLY A 100 12.16 -8.86 -6.97
CA GLY A 100 11.58 -7.58 -6.52
C GLY A 100 11.29 -6.65 -7.69
N LEU A 101 12.26 -6.49 -8.60
CA LEU A 101 12.12 -5.70 -9.82
C LEU A 101 10.99 -6.25 -10.73
N GLY A 102 10.96 -7.55 -10.96
CA GLY A 102 9.92 -8.19 -11.77
C GLY A 102 8.53 -8.02 -11.17
N LEU A 103 8.42 -8.18 -9.84
CA LEU A 103 7.16 -8.05 -9.13
C LEU A 103 6.64 -6.60 -9.15
N VAL A 104 7.49 -5.59 -8.95
CA VAL A 104 7.05 -4.18 -9.00
C VAL A 104 6.63 -3.77 -10.41
N LEU A 105 7.32 -4.26 -11.44
CA LEU A 105 6.93 -4.05 -12.83
C LEU A 105 5.57 -4.71 -13.13
N LEU A 106 5.37 -5.95 -12.71
CA LEU A 106 4.09 -6.65 -12.84
C LEU A 106 2.96 -5.93 -12.10
N ALA A 107 3.22 -5.46 -10.88
CA ALA A 107 2.26 -4.71 -10.08
C ALA A 107 1.85 -3.39 -10.76
N THR A 108 2.82 -2.72 -11.38
CA THR A 108 2.64 -1.45 -12.09
C THR A 108 1.83 -1.65 -13.37
N PHE A 109 2.21 -2.60 -14.21
CA PHE A 109 1.46 -2.92 -15.43
C PHE A 109 0.06 -3.48 -15.13
N GLY A 110 -0.05 -4.30 -14.08
CA GLY A 110 -1.32 -4.87 -13.64
C GLY A 110 -2.22 -3.90 -12.88
N ARG A 111 -1.76 -2.69 -12.54
CA ARG A 111 -2.45 -1.72 -11.66
C ARG A 111 -2.95 -2.37 -10.36
N LYS A 112 -2.14 -3.26 -9.77
CA LYS A 112 -2.47 -4.00 -8.53
C LYS A 112 -1.67 -3.47 -7.32
N GLN A 113 -1.24 -2.22 -7.37
CA GLN A 113 -0.41 -1.59 -6.35
C GLN A 113 -1.09 -1.57 -4.97
N ASP A 114 -2.43 -1.54 -4.94
CA ASP A 114 -3.21 -1.55 -3.70
C ASP A 114 -3.39 -2.95 -3.09
N SER A 115 -2.87 -4.00 -3.73
CA SER A 115 -3.01 -5.38 -3.24
C SER A 115 -2.07 -5.65 -2.06
N PRO A 116 -2.58 -5.97 -0.85
CA PRO A 116 -1.75 -6.29 0.30
C PRO A 116 -0.81 -7.48 0.04
N ALA A 117 -1.27 -8.46 -0.76
CA ALA A 117 -0.46 -9.61 -1.12
C ALA A 117 0.77 -9.23 -1.94
N ILE A 118 0.65 -8.26 -2.86
CA ILE A 118 1.78 -7.80 -3.67
C ILE A 118 2.78 -7.05 -2.81
N VAL A 119 2.30 -6.16 -1.93
CA VAL A 119 3.17 -5.39 -1.02
C VAL A 119 3.93 -6.33 -0.08
N LEU A 120 3.27 -7.34 0.49
CA LEU A 120 3.93 -8.33 1.36
C LEU A 120 4.92 -9.21 0.60
N SER A 121 4.58 -9.64 -0.62
CA SER A 121 5.49 -10.43 -1.46
C SER A 121 6.72 -9.61 -1.86
N TYR A 122 6.53 -8.32 -2.16
CA TYR A 122 7.62 -7.39 -2.44
C TYR A 122 8.51 -7.19 -1.22
N ALA A 123 7.91 -6.94 -0.05
CA ALA A 123 8.64 -6.81 1.22
C ALA A 123 9.48 -8.06 1.54
N ALA A 124 8.98 -9.26 1.24
CA ALA A 124 9.74 -10.50 1.42
C ALA A 124 10.92 -10.61 0.43
N LEU A 125 10.73 -10.27 -0.85
CA LEU A 125 11.80 -10.30 -1.85
C LEU A 125 12.90 -9.26 -1.56
N GLU A 126 12.50 -8.06 -1.15
CA GLU A 126 13.45 -7.02 -0.70
C GLU A 126 14.16 -7.45 0.60
N GLY A 127 13.45 -8.06 1.55
CA GLY A 127 14.06 -8.64 2.74
C GLY A 127 15.12 -9.69 2.38
N LEU A 128 14.81 -10.59 1.45
CA LEU A 128 15.75 -11.61 0.96
C LEU A 128 17.02 -10.97 0.38
N PHE A 129 16.85 -9.97 -0.48
CA PHE A 129 17.94 -9.20 -1.08
C PHE A 129 18.80 -8.51 -0.02
N LEU A 130 18.17 -7.75 0.88
CA LEU A 130 18.85 -6.97 1.92
C LEU A 130 19.58 -7.88 2.91
N GLY A 131 19.02 -9.03 3.28
CA GLY A 131 19.69 -9.99 4.16
C GLY A 131 20.96 -10.57 3.55
N ALA A 132 20.92 -10.93 2.27
CA ALA A 132 22.09 -11.45 1.55
C ALA A 132 23.15 -10.35 1.35
N ILE A 133 22.74 -9.14 0.96
CA ILE A 133 23.63 -7.97 0.82
C ILE A 133 24.24 -7.60 2.16
N SER A 134 23.48 -7.60 3.26
CA SER A 134 24.00 -7.32 4.61
C SER A 134 25.11 -8.29 4.98
N PHE A 135 24.96 -9.58 4.67
CA PHE A 135 26.03 -10.55 4.89
C PHE A 135 27.26 -10.25 4.04
N LEU A 136 27.06 -10.01 2.74
CA LEU A 136 28.16 -9.69 1.82
C LEU A 136 28.92 -8.44 2.30
N LEU A 137 28.23 -7.34 2.60
CA LEU A 137 28.86 -6.11 3.06
C LEU A 137 29.58 -6.29 4.41
N ALA A 138 28.99 -7.02 5.35
CA ALA A 138 29.64 -7.32 6.63
C ALA A 138 30.96 -8.08 6.43
N HIS A 139 31.02 -9.02 5.48
CA HIS A 139 32.22 -9.83 5.24
C HIS A 139 33.21 -9.15 4.27
N PHE A 140 32.74 -8.29 3.37
CA PHE A 140 33.59 -7.45 2.53
C PHE A 140 34.32 -6.38 3.34
N ALA A 141 33.66 -5.76 4.33
CA ALA A 141 34.28 -4.75 5.20
C ALA A 141 35.29 -5.36 6.19
N VAL A 142 35.10 -6.62 6.60
CA VAL A 142 36.01 -7.33 7.53
C VAL A 142 37.27 -7.88 6.80
N SER A 143 37.27 -7.93 5.47
CA SER A 143 38.44 -8.36 4.68
C SER A 143 39.62 -7.39 4.74
N THR A 144 39.42 -6.12 5.06
CA THR A 144 40.52 -5.14 5.20
C THR A 144 41.04 -5.01 6.62
N THR A 145 40.27 -5.42 7.62
CA THR A 145 40.74 -5.42 9.01
C THR A 145 39.97 -6.44 9.85
N ASN A 146 40.61 -7.57 10.18
CA ASN A 146 40.18 -8.39 11.30
C ASN A 146 40.26 -7.54 12.57
N ALA A 147 39.13 -7.13 13.14
CA ALA A 147 39.08 -6.38 14.40
C ALA A 147 39.78 -7.14 15.55
N GLY A 148 39.85 -8.48 15.47
CA GLY A 148 40.63 -9.32 16.40
C GLY A 148 42.15 -9.13 16.31
N VAL A 149 42.68 -8.82 15.12
CA VAL A 149 44.12 -8.58 14.92
C VAL A 149 44.52 -7.16 15.35
N LEU A 150 43.57 -6.20 15.37
CA LEU A 150 43.82 -4.83 15.85
C LEU A 150 43.91 -4.70 17.38
N ILE A 151 43.26 -5.61 18.12
CA ILE A 151 43.28 -5.60 19.59
C ILE A 151 44.33 -6.56 20.19
N GLY A 152 45.20 -7.14 19.35
CA GLY A 152 46.39 -7.86 19.80
C GLY A 152 46.13 -9.21 20.48
N LEU A 153 45.15 -9.99 20.01
CA LEU A 153 45.01 -11.42 20.33
C LEU A 153 45.43 -12.29 19.15
#